data_AF-A0A6A5QXF4-F1
#
_entry.id   AF-A0A6A5QXF4-F1
#
_cell.length_a   1.000
_cell.length_b   1.000
_cell.length_c   1.000
_cell.angle_alpha   90.00
_cell.angle_beta   90.00
_cell.angle_gamma   90.00
#
_symmetry.space_group_name_H-M   'P 1'
#
loop_
_entity.id
_entity.type
_entity.pdbx_description
1 polymer ?
#
loop_
_entity_poly.entity_id
_entity_poly.type
_entity_poly.pdbx_seq_one_letter_code
_entity_poly.pdbx_strand_id
1 'polypeptide(L)'
;MRCTTQVIVLFSALASTSVAAHVYSSFYDENNIHLKDINFDVANSHCFSVTKPTTLSFSQKWKFLNPKGPYCLHGFNATGCEGPPKGDAWHEYSNVRALADRGTMFRSHRYGLDQGLMDAASFKWTLGSC
;
A
#
# COMPACT_ATOMS: atom_id res chain seq x y z
N MET A 1 53.84 20.88 20.30
CA MET A 1 52.63 20.05 20.55
C MET A 1 51.57 20.50 19.56
N ARG A 2 51.18 19.65 18.60
CA ARG A 2 50.20 19.97 17.56
C ARG A 2 48.85 19.39 18.00
N CYS A 3 47.89 20.26 18.31
CA CYS A 3 46.52 19.85 18.60
C CYS A 3 45.82 19.45 17.30
N THR A 4 45.49 18.16 17.19
CA THR A 4 44.65 17.59 16.13
C THR A 4 43.19 17.95 16.38
N THR A 5 42.61 18.74 15.47
CA THR A 5 41.21 19.15 15.51
C THR A 5 40.35 17.96 15.03
N GLN A 6 39.53 17.40 15.93
CA GLN A 6 38.55 16.37 15.57
C GLN A 6 37.33 17.03 14.92
N VAL A 7 37.07 16.68 13.66
CA VAL A 7 35.89 17.11 12.91
C VAL A 7 34.73 16.19 13.28
N ILE A 8 33.92 16.64 14.23
CA ILE A 8 32.60 16.07 14.51
C ILE A 8 31.65 16.73 13.48
N VAL A 9 31.26 15.99 12.44
CA VAL A 9 30.19 16.42 11.53
C VAL A 9 29.04 15.43 11.60
N LEU A 10 28.07 15.85 12.41
CA LEU A 10 26.62 15.79 12.19
C LEU A 10 25.97 14.43 11.89
N PHE A 11 25.52 13.78 12.97
CA PHE A 11 24.34 12.92 12.97
C PHE A 11 23.06 13.75 12.75
N SER A 12 22.80 14.15 11.50
CA SER A 12 21.56 14.86 11.13
C SER A 12 20.78 14.14 10.04
N ALA A 13 20.77 12.82 10.09
CA ALA A 13 19.69 12.03 9.51
C ALA A 13 18.83 11.49 10.67
N LEU A 14 18.32 12.39 11.51
CA LEU A 14 17.05 12.14 12.19
C LEU A 14 16.02 12.09 11.06
N ALA A 15 15.93 10.91 10.44
CA ALA A 15 14.83 10.51 9.59
C ALA A 15 13.58 10.95 10.35
N SER A 16 12.94 11.99 9.82
CA SER A 16 11.64 12.41 10.30
C SER A 16 10.76 11.20 10.05
N THR A 17 10.54 10.39 11.09
CA THR A 17 9.47 9.40 11.13
C THR A 17 8.20 10.19 11.19
N SER A 18 7.88 10.85 10.08
CA SER A 18 6.58 11.42 9.84
C SER A 18 5.62 10.28 10.15
N VAL A 19 4.80 10.47 11.17
CA VAL A 19 3.87 9.45 11.66
C VAL A 19 2.90 9.20 10.52
N ALA A 20 3.25 8.26 9.63
CA ALA A 20 2.41 7.89 8.52
C ALA A 20 1.26 7.14 9.16
N ALA A 21 0.04 7.67 9.03
CA ALA A 21 -1.12 6.87 9.32
C ALA A 21 -0.99 5.60 8.45
N HIS A 22 -0.95 4.43 9.09
CA HIS A 22 -0.99 3.17 8.37
C HIS A 22 -2.30 3.14 7.58
N VAL A 23 -2.16 3.12 6.26
CA VAL A 23 -3.26 2.96 5.33
C VAL A 23 -3.26 1.50 4.93
N TYR A 24 -4.42 0.87 5.01
CA TYR A 24 -4.57 -0.53 4.67
C TYR A 24 -5.51 -0.67 3.48
N SER A 25 -5.25 -1.67 2.64
CA SER A 25 -6.12 -2.09 1.55
C SER A 25 -6.82 -3.41 1.89
N SER A 26 -8.11 -3.49 1.60
CA SER A 26 -8.95 -4.67 1.71
C SER A 26 -9.45 -5.05 0.32
N PHE A 27 -9.38 -6.33 -0.05
CA PHE A 27 -9.78 -6.81 -1.38
C PHE A 27 -11.09 -7.58 -1.32
N TYR A 28 -11.91 -7.45 -2.36
CA TYR A 28 -13.21 -8.09 -2.46
C TYR A 28 -13.40 -8.79 -3.80
N ASP A 29 -14.24 -9.83 -3.82
CA ASP A 29 -14.65 -10.52 -5.03
C ASP A 29 -15.83 -9.83 -5.74
N GLU A 30 -16.28 -10.41 -6.85
CA GLU A 30 -17.46 -9.99 -7.62
C GLU A 30 -18.76 -9.93 -6.79
N ASN A 31 -18.87 -10.77 -5.76
CA ASN A 31 -19.99 -10.81 -4.83
C ASN A 31 -19.82 -9.83 -3.67
N ASN A 32 -18.76 -9.00 -3.71
CA ASN A 32 -18.41 -8.03 -2.70
C ASN A 32 -18.05 -8.63 -1.32
N ILE A 33 -17.64 -9.89 -1.31
CA ILE A 33 -17.17 -10.63 -0.14
C ILE A 33 -15.70 -10.29 0.08
N HIS A 34 -15.33 -10.05 1.34
CA HIS A 34 -13.95 -9.75 1.72
C HIS A 34 -13.06 -10.99 1.53
N LEU A 35 -12.00 -10.87 0.73
CA LEU A 35 -11.20 -12.01 0.27
C LEU A 35 -10.10 -12.49 1.25
N LYS A 36 -9.84 -11.75 2.33
CA LYS A 36 -8.90 -12.16 3.40
C LYS A 36 -9.34 -11.61 4.76
N ASP A 37 -8.98 -12.30 5.84
CA ASP A 37 -9.24 -11.83 7.21
C ASP A 37 -8.31 -10.68 7.65
N ILE A 38 -7.31 -10.34 6.86
CA ILE A 38 -6.32 -9.28 7.16
C ILE A 38 -6.35 -8.19 6.08
N ASN A 39 -6.25 -6.93 6.53
CA ASN A 39 -6.02 -5.79 5.65
C ASN A 39 -4.51 -5.66 5.36
N PHE A 40 -4.14 -5.35 4.13
CA PHE A 40 -2.73 -5.20 3.73
C PHE A 40 -2.26 -3.78 3.91
N ASP A 41 -1.17 -3.55 4.64
CA ASP A 41 -0.57 -2.22 4.75
C ASP A 41 0.00 -1.80 3.38
N VAL A 42 -0.44 -0.68 2.83
CA VAL A 42 -0.01 -0.20 1.51
C VAL A 42 1.42 0.35 1.53
N ALA A 43 1.98 0.61 2.71
CA ALA A 43 3.40 0.93 2.88
C ALA A 43 4.28 -0.32 2.95
N ASN A 44 3.68 -1.51 3.07
CA ASN A 44 4.41 -2.76 3.11
C ASN A 44 4.75 -3.24 1.70
N SER A 45 6.05 -3.29 1.39
CA SER A 45 6.58 -3.75 0.10
C SER A 45 6.68 -5.27 -0.03
N HIS A 46 6.18 -6.05 0.94
CA HIS A 46 6.12 -7.51 0.84
C HIS A 46 5.07 -7.95 -0.17
N CYS A 47 5.35 -9.11 -0.77
CA CYS A 47 4.47 -9.77 -1.73
C CYS A 47 3.35 -10.50 -1.02
N PHE A 48 2.18 -10.48 -1.63
CA PHE A 48 1.01 -11.18 -1.13
C PHE A 48 0.18 -11.75 -2.28
N SER A 49 -0.68 -12.72 -1.97
CA SER A 49 -1.61 -13.31 -2.94
C SER A 49 -3.04 -13.14 -2.46
N VAL A 50 -3.91 -12.82 -3.41
CA VAL A 50 -5.37 -12.73 -3.26
C VAL A 50 -5.97 -13.41 -4.48
N THR A 51 -6.92 -14.32 -4.27
CA THR A 51 -7.51 -15.06 -5.38
C THR A 51 -8.66 -14.26 -5.99
N LYS A 52 -8.54 -13.88 -7.27
CA LYS A 52 -9.59 -13.24 -8.08
C LYS A 52 -10.22 -11.98 -7.44
N PRO A 53 -9.42 -10.99 -7.01
CA PRO A 53 -10.00 -9.74 -6.54
C PRO A 53 -10.62 -8.96 -7.70
N THR A 54 -11.78 -8.33 -7.47
CA THR A 54 -12.45 -7.47 -8.46
C THR A 54 -12.45 -6.01 -8.03
N THR A 55 -12.49 -5.77 -6.72
CA THR A 55 -12.44 -4.43 -6.15
C THR A 55 -11.55 -4.39 -4.91
N LEU A 56 -11.11 -3.19 -4.55
CA LEU A 56 -10.43 -2.94 -3.28
C LEU A 56 -11.00 -1.72 -2.58
N SER A 57 -10.72 -1.59 -1.29
CA SER A 57 -11.03 -0.39 -0.52
C SER A 57 -9.91 -0.04 0.43
N PHE A 58 -9.78 1.23 0.78
CA PHE A 58 -8.77 1.71 1.71
C PHE A 58 -9.37 2.05 3.08
N SER A 59 -8.63 1.72 4.13
CA SER A 59 -8.93 2.09 5.51
C SER A 59 -7.69 2.69 6.18
N GLN A 60 -7.88 3.42 7.28
CA GLN A 60 -6.78 3.94 8.08
C GLN A 60 -7.18 3.99 9.54
N LYS A 61 -6.22 3.88 10.47
CA LYS A 61 -6.53 3.84 11.90
C LYS A 61 -7.09 5.17 12.43
N TRP A 62 -6.72 6.32 11.86
CA TRP A 62 -7.09 7.65 12.34
C TRP A 62 -7.74 8.51 11.25
N LYS A 63 -8.93 9.05 11.55
CA LYS A 63 -9.80 9.76 10.60
C LYS A 63 -9.30 11.15 10.17
N PHE A 64 -8.31 11.69 10.88
CA PHE A 64 -7.89 13.10 10.74
C PHE A 64 -6.65 13.28 9.86
N LEU A 65 -6.03 12.20 9.40
CA LEU A 65 -4.90 12.25 8.49
C LEU A 65 -5.39 11.87 7.10
N ASN A 66 -5.04 12.67 6.10
CA ASN A 66 -5.26 12.25 4.73
C ASN A 66 -4.21 11.18 4.38
N PRO A 67 -4.60 10.10 3.68
CA PRO A 67 -3.65 9.18 3.08
C PRO A 67 -2.62 9.96 2.27
N LYS A 68 -1.33 9.70 2.49
CA LYS A 68 -0.27 10.47 1.83
C LYS A 68 -0.30 10.29 0.32
N GLY A 69 -0.50 9.05 -0.15
CA GLY A 69 -0.57 8.69 -1.57
C GLY A 69 0.55 9.28 -2.45
N PRO A 70 0.51 9.06 -3.77
CA PRO A 70 -0.24 7.99 -4.42
C PRO A 70 0.26 6.58 -4.03
N TYR A 71 -0.57 5.57 -4.28
CA TYR A 71 -0.28 4.16 -3.98
C TYR A 71 -0.33 3.34 -5.26
N CYS A 72 0.72 2.57 -5.53
CA CYS A 72 0.81 1.72 -6.72
C CYS A 72 0.55 0.27 -6.36
N LEU A 73 -0.50 -0.31 -6.92
CA LEU A 73 -0.71 -1.75 -6.89
C LEU A 73 -0.06 -2.36 -8.11
N HIS A 74 0.85 -3.30 -7.91
CA HIS A 74 1.45 -4.10 -8.97
C HIS A 74 0.91 -5.53 -8.88
N GLY A 75 0.44 -6.07 -10.00
CA GLY A 75 0.05 -7.46 -10.17
C GLY A 75 1.09 -8.22 -10.97
N PHE A 76 1.37 -9.46 -10.56
CA PHE A 76 2.34 -10.35 -11.17
C PHE A 76 1.63 -11.65 -11.55
N ASN A 77 1.93 -12.15 -12.75
CA ASN A 77 1.40 -13.43 -13.24
C ASN A 77 2.02 -14.62 -12.47
N ALA A 78 3.25 -14.47 -11.98
CA ALA A 78 3.89 -15.45 -11.11
C ALA A 78 3.49 -15.24 -9.64
N THR A 79 3.66 -16.28 -8.82
CA THR A 79 3.50 -16.18 -7.37
C THR A 79 4.75 -15.54 -6.74
N GLY A 80 4.61 -15.00 -5.52
CA GLY A 80 5.75 -14.44 -4.77
C GLY A 80 6.37 -13.15 -5.32
N CYS A 81 5.67 -12.45 -6.23
CA CYS A 81 6.16 -11.37 -7.08
C CYS A 81 7.50 -11.64 -7.77
N GLU A 82 7.66 -12.83 -8.32
CA GLU A 82 8.68 -13.03 -9.36
C GLU A 82 8.23 -12.27 -10.63
N GLY A 83 9.15 -11.51 -11.24
CA GLY A 83 8.82 -10.74 -12.45
C GLY A 83 9.50 -9.37 -12.51
N PRO A 84 9.08 -8.51 -13.46
CA PRO A 84 9.67 -7.19 -13.65
C PRO A 84 9.42 -6.27 -12.44
N PRO A 85 10.26 -5.25 -12.19
CA PRO A 85 10.14 -4.39 -11.01
C PRO A 85 8.79 -3.67 -10.86
N LYS A 86 8.07 -3.41 -11.95
CA LYS A 86 6.74 -2.76 -11.97
C LYS A 86 5.56 -3.74 -12.07
N GLY A 87 5.79 -5.05 -11.97
CA GLY A 87 4.78 -6.06 -12.24
C GLY A 87 4.38 -6.17 -13.71
N ASP A 88 3.52 -7.13 -14.01
CA ASP A 88 2.95 -7.35 -15.34
C ASP A 88 1.78 -6.39 -15.61
N ALA A 89 1.05 -6.03 -14.56
CA ALA A 89 -0.01 -5.02 -14.57
C ALA A 89 0.15 -4.11 -13.34
N TRP A 90 -0.27 -2.86 -13.46
CA TRP A 90 -0.25 -1.95 -12.33
C TRP A 90 -1.33 -0.88 -12.43
N HIS A 91 -1.71 -0.32 -11.29
CA HIS A 91 -2.63 0.80 -11.20
C HIS A 91 -2.20 1.77 -10.10
N GLU A 92 -2.28 3.06 -10.39
CA GLU A 92 -2.01 4.13 -9.42
C GLU A 92 -3.31 4.60 -8.77
N TYR A 93 -3.35 4.56 -7.44
CA TYR A 93 -4.44 5.11 -6.65
C TYR A 93 -4.00 6.43 -6.00
N SER A 94 -4.41 7.54 -6.61
CA SER A 94 -4.25 8.89 -6.07
C SER A 94 -5.54 9.37 -5.38
N ASN A 95 -5.41 10.26 -4.39
CA ASN A 95 -6.54 10.86 -3.67
C ASN A 95 -7.53 9.84 -3.07
N VAL A 96 -7.02 8.74 -2.51
CA VAL A 96 -7.86 7.66 -2.00
C VAL A 96 -8.69 8.11 -0.80
N ARG A 97 -9.95 7.68 -0.76
CA ARG A 97 -10.85 7.88 0.38
C ARG A 97 -10.63 6.74 1.37
N ALA A 98 -9.75 6.94 2.33
CA ALA A 98 -9.58 5.99 3.44
C ALA A 98 -10.52 6.33 4.58
N LEU A 99 -11.43 5.41 4.91
CA LEU A 99 -12.29 5.56 6.08
C LEU A 99 -11.53 5.16 7.35
N ALA A 100 -11.85 5.82 8.47
CA ALA A 100 -11.32 5.35 9.75
C ALA A 100 -11.84 3.95 10.06
N ASP A 101 -10.91 3.05 10.38
CA ASP A 101 -11.20 1.73 10.88
C ASP A 101 -11.77 1.83 12.30
N ARG A 102 -13.07 2.12 12.40
CA ARG A 102 -13.83 2.18 13.67
C ARG A 102 -14.80 1.01 13.80
N GLY A 103 -14.47 -0.15 13.22
CA GLY A 103 -15.28 -1.37 13.34
C GLY A 103 -16.76 -1.20 12.94
N THR A 104 -17.11 -0.20 12.11
CA THR A 104 -18.51 0.19 11.88
C THR A 104 -18.78 0.50 10.41
N MET A 105 -19.61 -0.36 9.80
CA MET A 105 -20.77 -0.12 8.90
C MET A 105 -20.80 0.99 7.83
N PHE A 106 -19.77 1.81 7.64
CA PHE A 106 -19.71 2.70 6.50
C PHE A 106 -19.19 1.89 5.31
N ARG A 107 -19.99 1.79 4.24
CA ARG A 107 -19.53 1.19 2.97
C ARG A 107 -18.27 1.94 2.54
N SER A 108 -17.12 1.30 2.66
CA SER A 108 -15.86 1.85 2.17
C SER A 108 -16.00 2.11 0.67
N HIS A 109 -15.42 3.21 0.20
CA HIS A 109 -15.41 3.47 -1.22
C HIS A 109 -14.60 2.36 -1.89
N ARG A 110 -15.22 1.69 -2.86
CA ARG A 110 -14.60 0.61 -3.60
C ARG A 110 -14.05 1.12 -4.91
N TYR A 111 -12.82 0.73 -5.18
CA TYR A 111 -12.12 0.99 -6.42
C TYR A 111 -12.12 -0.30 -7.24
N GLY A 112 -12.53 -0.22 -8.50
CA GLY A 112 -12.42 -1.34 -9.43
C GLY A 112 -10.96 -1.67 -9.72
N LEU A 113 -10.68 -2.94 -9.97
CA LEU A 113 -9.40 -3.40 -10.49
C LEU A 113 -9.47 -3.54 -12.00
N ASP A 114 -8.41 -3.14 -12.69
CA ASP A 114 -8.25 -3.40 -14.11
C ASP A 114 -8.06 -4.91 -14.35
N GLN A 115 -8.44 -5.40 -15.53
CA GLN A 115 -8.43 -6.84 -15.85
C GLN A 115 -7.08 -7.52 -15.53
N GLY A 116 -5.95 -6.86 -15.87
CA GLY A 116 -4.62 -7.42 -15.59
C GLY A 116 -4.30 -7.59 -14.10
N LEU A 117 -4.90 -6.78 -13.22
CA LEU A 117 -4.79 -6.95 -11.77
C LEU A 117 -5.75 -8.02 -11.24
N MET A 118 -6.92 -8.19 -11.87
CA MET A 118 -7.88 -9.23 -11.49
C MET A 118 -7.33 -10.65 -11.73
N ASP A 119 -6.55 -10.81 -12.80
CA ASP A 119 -5.98 -12.10 -13.22
C ASP A 119 -4.59 -12.39 -12.61
N ALA A 120 -4.04 -11.47 -11.81
CA ALA A 120 -2.71 -11.64 -11.20
C ALA A 120 -2.67 -12.72 -10.11
N ALA A 121 -1.56 -13.45 -10.04
CA ALA A 121 -1.33 -14.51 -9.03
C ALA A 121 -0.73 -13.97 -7.72
N SER A 122 0.01 -12.87 -7.80
CA SER A 122 0.52 -12.16 -6.63
C SER A 122 0.59 -10.65 -6.85
N PHE A 123 0.70 -9.93 -5.75
CA PHE A 123 0.55 -8.49 -5.68
C PHE A 123 1.62 -7.87 -4.78
N LYS A 124 1.94 -6.61 -5.07
CA LYS A 124 2.82 -5.78 -4.25
C LYS A 124 2.34 -4.35 -4.26
N TRP A 125 2.34 -3.72 -3.09
CA TRP A 125 2.17 -2.28 -2.97
C TRP A 125 3.53 -1.57 -3.05
N THR A 126 3.55 -0.42 -3.71
CA THR A 126 4.64 0.54 -3.58
C THR A 126 4.09 1.94 -3.31
N LEU A 127 4.87 2.77 -2.61
CA LEU A 127 4.54 4.16 -2.31
C LEU A 127 5.11 5.07 -3.39
N GLY A 128 4.34 6.11 -3.75
CA GLY A 128 4.73 7.06 -4.79
C GLY A 128 4.03 6.77 -6.11
N SER A 129 4.48 7.48 -7.14
CA SER A 129 3.89 7.38 -8.48
C SER A 129 4.39 6.16 -9.23
N CYS A 130 3.52 5.59 -10.07
CA CYS A 130 3.87 4.51 -10.99
C CYS A 130 4.28 5.11 -12.35
#